data_AF-A0A2G5K7U3-F1
#
_entry.id   AF-A0A2G5K7U3-F1
#
_cell.length_a   1.000
_cell.length_b   1.000
_cell.length_c   1.000
_cell.angle_alpha   90.00
_cell.angle_beta   90.00
_cell.angle_gamma   90.00
#
_symmetry.space_group_name_H-M   'P 1'
#
loop_
_entity.id
_entity.type
_entity.pdbx_description
1 polymer ?
#
loop_
_entity_poly.entity_id
_entity_poly.type
_entity_poly.pdbx_seq_one_letter_code
_entity_poly.pdbx_strand_id
1 'polypeptide(L)'
;MKLVTFILLLILALITVRSLFLSFRSQSPSDYAQMGPEFVLKEHLSGRFQSEGLIYGPNGKVTNTFVAVMNAEWDGDTGTMTEDFTYSNGTTQQRKWYLTAGDGNTFTATADDIVGKATGVLSGATVMLNYKITLPDAAGGYTLSATDWLYLTQDGVIMNKSEMRKFGIKVAELIATMRRE
;
A
#
# COMPACT_ATOMS: atom_id res chain seq x y z
N MET A 1 33.59 1.23 30.62
CA MET A 1 33.42 1.78 29.24
C MET A 1 33.22 0.68 28.20
N LYS A 2 34.16 -0.27 28.01
CA LYS A 2 34.03 -1.33 26.99
C LYS A 2 32.75 -2.19 27.08
N LEU A 3 32.35 -2.59 28.29
CA LEU A 3 31.13 -3.39 28.51
C LEU A 3 29.85 -2.61 28.13
N VAL A 4 29.75 -1.34 28.51
CA VAL A 4 28.60 -0.48 28.18
C VAL A 4 28.51 -0.27 26.66
N THR A 5 29.63 0.02 26.01
CA THR A 5 29.69 0.13 24.55
C THR A 5 29.27 -1.16 23.86
N PHE A 6 29.72 -2.32 24.35
CA PHE A 6 29.33 -3.62 23.80
C PHE A 6 27.82 -3.88 23.94
N ILE A 7 27.23 -3.60 25.10
CA ILE A 7 25.79 -3.74 25.33
C ILE A 7 24.99 -2.82 24.40
N LEU A 8 25.41 -1.56 24.22
CA LEU A 8 24.75 -0.62 23.31
C LEU A 8 24.79 -1.08 21.85
N LEU A 9 25.92 -1.62 21.40
CA LEU A 9 26.05 -2.18 20.05
C LEU A 9 25.16 -3.42 19.86
N LEU A 10 25.08 -4.29 20.87
CA LEU A 10 24.21 -5.46 20.83
C LEU A 10 22.73 -5.06 20.75
N ILE A 11 22.31 -4.06 21.55
CA ILE A 11 20.94 -3.52 21.51
C ILE A 11 20.65 -2.92 20.13
N LEU A 12 21.56 -2.12 19.58
CA LEU A 12 21.39 -1.52 18.27
C LEU A 12 21.26 -2.61 17.19
N ALA A 13 22.11 -3.62 17.22
CA ALA A 13 22.03 -4.76 16.31
C ALA A 13 20.68 -5.48 16.42
N LEU A 14 20.20 -5.73 17.65
CA LEU A 14 18.91 -6.38 17.89
C LEU A 14 17.74 -5.54 17.33
N ILE A 15 17.76 -4.22 17.52
CA ILE A 15 16.77 -3.29 16.98
C ILE A 15 16.78 -3.32 15.46
N THR A 16 17.96 -3.29 14.84
CA THR A 16 18.11 -3.36 13.38
C THR A 16 17.59 -4.69 12.84
N VAL A 17 17.99 -5.82 13.43
CA VAL A 17 17.52 -7.17 13.02
C VAL A 17 16.00 -7.25 13.13
N ARG A 18 15.41 -6.84 14.25
CA ARG A 18 13.96 -6.81 14.41
C ARG A 18 13.29 -5.96 13.32
N SER A 19 13.83 -4.77 13.06
CA SER A 19 13.25 -3.87 12.06
C SER A 19 13.31 -4.45 10.65
N LEU A 20 14.33 -5.22 10.31
CA LEU A 20 14.52 -5.80 8.97
C LEU A 20 13.74 -7.09 8.78
N PHE A 21 13.64 -7.95 9.80
CA PHE A 21 13.11 -9.31 9.65
C PHE A 21 11.77 -9.56 10.33
N LEU A 22 11.36 -8.73 11.30
CA LEU A 22 10.18 -8.95 12.14
C LEU A 22 9.26 -7.73 12.14
N SER A 23 9.05 -7.14 10.96
CA SER A 23 8.20 -5.95 10.79
C SER A 23 7.33 -6.07 9.55
N PHE A 24 6.40 -5.13 9.36
CA PHE A 24 5.57 -5.08 8.15
C PHE A 24 6.38 -5.18 6.85
N ARG A 25 7.61 -4.67 6.84
CA ARG A 25 8.49 -4.68 5.66
C ARG A 25 9.05 -6.05 5.31
N SER A 26 9.05 -7.00 6.23
CA SER A 26 9.62 -8.34 5.98
C SER A 26 8.63 -9.29 5.31
N GLN A 27 7.36 -8.88 5.17
CA GLN A 27 6.37 -9.64 4.43
C GLN A 27 6.81 -9.87 2.98
N SER A 28 6.57 -11.07 2.48
CA SER A 28 6.84 -11.50 1.12
C SER A 28 5.59 -12.15 0.51
N PRO A 29 5.38 -12.07 -0.81
CA PRO A 29 4.24 -12.74 -1.45
C PRO A 29 4.16 -14.24 -1.12
N SER A 30 5.30 -14.92 -0.99
CA SER A 30 5.36 -16.34 -0.63
C SER A 30 4.74 -16.67 0.73
N ASP A 31 4.73 -15.73 1.68
CA ASP A 31 4.14 -15.96 3.02
C ASP A 31 2.63 -16.22 2.94
N TYR A 32 1.99 -15.78 1.85
CA TYR A 32 0.54 -15.84 1.66
C TYR A 32 0.10 -16.78 0.55
N ALA A 33 1.02 -17.54 -0.07
CA ALA A 33 0.73 -18.35 -1.25
C ALA A 33 -0.36 -19.43 -1.04
N GLN A 34 -0.57 -19.85 0.22
CA GLN A 34 -1.58 -20.85 0.61
C GLN A 34 -2.83 -20.22 1.24
N MET A 35 -2.92 -18.89 1.29
CA MET A 35 -4.06 -18.19 1.86
C MET A 35 -5.16 -18.06 0.81
N GLY A 36 -6.39 -18.41 1.19
CA GLY A 36 -7.58 -18.24 0.37
C GLY A 36 -8.56 -17.20 0.97
N PRO A 37 -9.52 -16.69 0.18
CA PRO A 37 -9.75 -16.99 -1.25
C PRO A 37 -8.65 -16.44 -2.17
N GLU A 38 -8.50 -16.99 -3.38
CA GLU A 38 -7.49 -16.51 -4.33
C GLU A 38 -7.84 -15.12 -4.87
N PHE A 39 -6.87 -14.20 -4.85
CA PHE A 39 -7.04 -12.88 -5.42
C PHE A 39 -6.84 -12.93 -6.94
N VAL A 40 -7.94 -12.85 -7.68
CA VAL A 40 -7.94 -12.70 -9.15
C VAL A 40 -7.97 -11.22 -9.51
N LEU A 41 -6.89 -10.69 -10.12
CA LEU A 41 -6.69 -9.26 -10.37
C LEU A 41 -7.88 -8.58 -11.05
N LYS A 42 -8.29 -9.10 -12.22
CA LYS A 42 -9.32 -8.49 -13.09
C LYS A 42 -10.74 -8.71 -12.58
N GLU A 43 -10.93 -9.62 -11.63
CA GLU A 43 -12.23 -9.88 -11.01
C GLU A 43 -12.41 -9.01 -9.77
N HIS A 44 -11.41 -8.99 -8.89
CA HIS A 44 -11.50 -8.34 -7.58
C HIS A 44 -11.15 -6.85 -7.63
N LEU A 45 -10.39 -6.38 -8.64
CA LEU A 45 -10.19 -4.95 -8.93
C LEU A 45 -10.96 -4.54 -10.18
N SER A 46 -12.27 -4.80 -10.20
CA SER A 46 -13.17 -4.42 -11.29
C SER A 46 -14.52 -3.93 -10.74
N GLY A 47 -15.18 -3.02 -11.43
CA GLY A 47 -16.42 -2.40 -11.01
C GLY A 47 -16.22 -1.31 -9.96
N ARG A 48 -17.31 -1.00 -9.26
CA ARG A 48 -17.40 0.13 -8.34
C ARG A 48 -17.15 -0.29 -6.90
N PHE A 49 -16.41 0.53 -6.17
CA PHE A 49 -16.08 0.29 -4.76
C PHE A 49 -16.33 1.55 -3.93
N GLN A 50 -16.75 1.32 -2.69
CA GLN A 50 -16.67 2.30 -1.62
C GLN A 50 -15.48 1.96 -0.72
N SER A 51 -14.63 2.95 -0.49
CA SER A 51 -13.48 2.84 0.38
C SER A 51 -13.55 3.81 1.54
N GLU A 52 -13.05 3.39 2.69
CA GLU A 52 -12.90 4.22 3.89
C GLU A 52 -11.57 3.89 4.55
N GLY A 53 -10.88 4.89 5.09
CA GLY A 53 -9.56 4.65 5.65
C GLY A 53 -9.05 5.71 6.60
N LEU A 54 -7.94 5.35 7.24
CA LEU A 54 -7.21 6.12 8.23
C LEU A 54 -5.78 6.34 7.70
N ILE A 55 -5.29 7.57 7.84
CA ILE A 55 -3.91 7.94 7.56
C ILE A 55 -3.24 8.28 8.89
N TYR A 56 -2.13 7.63 9.16
CA TYR A 56 -1.31 7.83 10.34
C TYR A 56 -0.05 8.60 9.97
N GLY A 57 0.32 9.57 10.81
CA GLY A 57 1.56 10.30 10.71
C GLY A 57 2.76 9.57 11.34
N PRO A 58 3.95 10.19 11.34
CA PRO A 58 5.19 9.57 11.82
C PRO A 58 5.19 9.27 13.33
N ASN A 59 4.33 9.94 14.10
CA ASN A 59 4.17 9.70 15.54
C ASN A 59 3.12 8.61 15.86
N GLY A 60 2.58 7.93 14.86
CA GLY A 60 1.57 6.88 15.02
C GLY A 60 0.16 7.37 15.34
N LYS A 61 -0.09 8.68 15.29
CA LYS A 61 -1.44 9.25 15.45
C LYS A 61 -2.13 9.39 14.10
N VAL A 62 -3.44 9.20 14.09
CA VAL A 62 -4.27 9.50 12.92
C VAL A 62 -4.17 11.00 12.63
N THR A 63 -3.81 11.34 11.39
CA THR A 63 -3.73 12.72 10.90
C THR A 63 -4.92 13.07 10.03
N ASN A 64 -5.51 12.08 9.36
CA ASN A 64 -6.68 12.28 8.50
C ASN A 64 -7.46 10.96 8.39
N THR A 65 -8.77 11.05 8.19
CA THR A 65 -9.57 9.95 7.65
C THR A 65 -10.03 10.30 6.25
N PHE A 66 -10.40 9.30 5.45
CA PHE A 66 -10.95 9.54 4.13
C PHE A 66 -12.08 8.57 3.82
N VAL A 67 -12.97 9.02 2.95
CA VAL A 67 -13.86 8.17 2.16
C VAL A 67 -13.46 8.31 0.71
N ALA A 68 -13.61 7.25 -0.08
CA ALA A 68 -13.36 7.30 -1.51
C ALA A 68 -14.38 6.48 -2.28
N VAL A 69 -14.75 6.97 -3.45
CA VAL A 69 -15.48 6.18 -4.46
C VAL A 69 -14.47 5.78 -5.51
N MET A 70 -14.45 4.50 -5.87
CA MET A 70 -13.51 3.97 -6.85
C MET A 70 -14.28 3.26 -7.95
N ASN A 71 -13.77 3.33 -9.18
CA ASN A 71 -14.30 2.55 -10.30
C ASN A 71 -13.13 1.98 -11.10
N ALA A 72 -13.14 0.67 -11.30
CA ALA A 72 -12.11 -0.04 -12.04
C ALA A 72 -12.71 -0.75 -13.26
N GLU A 73 -12.08 -0.59 -14.41
CA GLU A 73 -12.49 -1.19 -15.67
C GLU A 73 -11.30 -1.84 -16.35
N TRP A 74 -11.52 -2.95 -17.04
CA TRP A 74 -10.49 -3.69 -17.75
C TRP A 74 -10.86 -3.87 -19.22
N ASP A 75 -9.88 -3.65 -20.09
CA ASP A 75 -9.88 -4.01 -21.51
C ASP A 75 -8.68 -4.91 -21.79
N GLY A 76 -8.95 -6.20 -22.01
CA GLY A 76 -7.93 -7.22 -22.14
C GLY A 76 -7.00 -7.27 -20.93
N ASP A 77 -5.73 -6.94 -21.14
CA ASP A 77 -4.68 -6.91 -20.11
C ASP A 77 -4.44 -5.53 -19.50
N THR A 78 -5.17 -4.51 -19.95
CA THR A 78 -5.04 -3.15 -19.42
C THR A 78 -6.25 -2.81 -18.58
N GLY A 79 -6.02 -2.10 -17.47
CA GLY A 79 -7.06 -1.65 -16.56
C GLY A 79 -6.92 -0.17 -16.26
N THR A 80 -8.02 0.48 -15.94
CA THR A 80 -8.05 1.84 -15.40
C THR A 80 -8.83 1.82 -14.11
N MET A 81 -8.28 2.43 -13.06
CA MET A 81 -8.98 2.62 -11.78
C MET A 81 -8.97 4.09 -11.39
N THR A 82 -10.15 4.70 -11.28
CA THR A 82 -10.31 6.05 -10.75
C THR A 82 -10.64 6.00 -9.27
N GLU A 83 -10.13 6.96 -8.52
CA GLU A 83 -10.31 7.09 -7.08
C GLU A 83 -10.66 8.55 -6.75
N ASP A 84 -11.86 8.78 -6.22
CA ASP A 84 -12.34 10.10 -5.79
C ASP A 84 -12.34 10.17 -4.26
N PHE A 85 -11.29 10.77 -3.68
CA PHE A 85 -11.10 10.90 -2.23
C PHE A 85 -11.77 12.16 -1.67
N THR A 86 -12.43 12.00 -0.53
CA THR A 86 -12.84 13.09 0.36
C THR A 86 -12.23 12.87 1.73
N TYR A 87 -11.43 13.82 2.19
CA TYR A 87 -10.71 13.76 3.45
C TYR A 87 -11.47 14.47 4.58
N SER A 88 -11.22 14.08 5.83
CA SER A 88 -11.88 14.66 7.01
C SER A 88 -11.58 16.14 7.25
N ASN A 89 -10.48 16.65 6.69
CA ASN A 89 -10.13 18.08 6.69
C ASN A 89 -10.82 18.88 5.57
N GLY A 90 -11.72 18.26 4.80
CA GLY A 90 -12.48 18.89 3.71
C GLY A 90 -11.76 18.96 2.36
N THR A 91 -10.50 18.53 2.27
CA THR A 91 -9.81 18.45 0.97
C THR A 91 -10.33 17.27 0.15
N THR A 92 -10.31 17.40 -1.17
CA THR A 92 -10.59 16.30 -2.10
C THR A 92 -9.37 16.02 -2.97
N GLN A 93 -9.26 14.79 -3.45
CA GLN A 93 -8.21 14.39 -4.39
C GLN A 93 -8.77 13.37 -5.36
N GLN A 94 -8.36 13.48 -6.62
CA GLN A 94 -8.59 12.43 -7.61
C GLN A 94 -7.27 11.75 -7.93
N ARG A 95 -7.29 10.42 -8.03
CA ARG A 95 -6.20 9.64 -8.59
C ARG A 95 -6.74 8.72 -9.66
N LYS A 96 -5.96 8.54 -10.73
CA LYS A 96 -6.26 7.60 -11.79
C LYS A 96 -5.07 6.69 -12.00
N TRP A 97 -5.26 5.41 -11.72
CA TRP A 97 -4.32 4.35 -11.99
C TRP A 97 -4.56 3.78 -13.38
N TYR A 98 -3.47 3.51 -14.09
CA TYR A 98 -3.43 2.70 -15.29
C TYR A 98 -2.69 1.42 -14.95
N LEU A 99 -3.37 0.28 -15.01
CA LEU A 99 -2.85 -1.03 -14.68
C LEU A 99 -2.54 -1.80 -15.97
N THR A 100 -1.51 -2.63 -15.94
CA THR A 100 -1.19 -3.57 -17.01
C THR A 100 -0.85 -4.91 -16.38
N ALA A 101 -1.70 -5.91 -16.61
CA ALA A 101 -1.43 -7.29 -16.23
C ALA A 101 -0.13 -7.75 -16.91
N GLY A 102 0.77 -8.34 -16.12
CA GLY A 102 2.01 -8.92 -16.61
C GLY A 102 1.93 -10.43 -16.66
N ASP A 103 3.08 -11.06 -16.86
CA ASP A 103 3.18 -12.51 -16.88
C ASP A 103 2.94 -13.11 -15.48
N GLY A 104 2.30 -14.28 -15.46
CA GLY A 104 2.04 -15.05 -14.25
C GLY A 104 1.19 -14.29 -13.24
N ASN A 105 1.76 -14.01 -12.08
CA ASN A 105 1.11 -13.36 -10.95
C ASN A 105 1.59 -11.91 -10.75
N THR A 106 2.00 -11.22 -11.81
CA THR A 106 2.56 -9.86 -11.71
C THR A 106 1.74 -8.85 -12.50
N PHE A 107 1.85 -7.58 -12.13
CA PHE A 107 1.32 -6.47 -12.92
C PHE A 107 2.14 -5.21 -12.67
N THR A 108 1.96 -4.21 -13.53
CA THR A 108 2.50 -2.87 -13.32
C THR A 108 1.38 -1.85 -13.27
N ALA A 109 1.62 -0.72 -12.61
CA ALA A 109 0.68 0.38 -12.63
C ALA A 109 1.38 1.74 -12.69
N THR A 110 0.69 2.75 -13.21
CA THR A 110 1.15 4.15 -13.25
C THR A 110 0.02 5.08 -12.84
N ALA A 111 0.36 6.22 -12.25
CA ALA A 111 -0.53 7.36 -12.02
C ALA A 111 0.31 8.64 -12.03
N ASP A 112 -0.35 9.80 -12.10
CA ASP A 112 0.32 11.10 -12.29
C ASP A 112 1.29 11.46 -11.15
N ASP A 113 1.01 10.99 -9.93
CA ASP A 113 1.83 11.21 -8.74
C ASP A 113 2.83 10.08 -8.47
N ILE A 114 2.96 9.12 -9.38
CA ILE A 114 3.83 7.96 -9.26
C ILE A 114 5.10 8.17 -10.09
N VAL A 115 6.26 8.06 -9.42
CA VAL A 115 7.56 8.17 -10.08
C VAL A 115 7.91 6.83 -10.73
N GLY A 116 7.81 6.77 -12.06
CA GLY A 116 8.09 5.56 -12.84
C GLY A 116 6.88 4.63 -12.89
N LYS A 117 7.06 3.38 -12.47
CA LYS A 117 5.98 2.38 -12.42
C LYS A 117 5.90 1.75 -11.04
N ALA A 118 4.68 1.52 -10.58
CA ALA A 118 4.39 0.59 -9.51
C ALA A 118 4.56 -0.86 -10.02
N THR A 119 5.01 -1.74 -9.12
CA THR A 119 5.20 -3.16 -9.39
C THR A 119 4.37 -3.98 -8.42
N GLY A 120 3.48 -4.81 -8.98
CA GLY A 120 2.50 -5.59 -8.24
C GLY A 120 2.78 -7.09 -8.35
N VAL A 121 2.58 -7.82 -7.25
CA VAL A 121 2.66 -9.29 -7.21
C VAL A 121 1.44 -9.83 -6.47
N LEU A 122 0.72 -10.74 -7.10
CA LEU A 122 -0.39 -11.48 -6.52
C LEU A 122 0.12 -12.77 -5.87
N SER A 123 -0.44 -13.14 -4.72
CA SER A 123 -0.13 -14.43 -4.07
C SER A 123 -1.22 -14.82 -3.08
N GLY A 124 -1.87 -15.95 -3.31
CA GLY A 124 -3.04 -16.38 -2.56
C GLY A 124 -4.08 -15.26 -2.50
N ALA A 125 -4.53 -14.91 -1.29
CA ALA A 125 -5.51 -13.85 -1.04
C ALA A 125 -4.94 -12.43 -1.07
N THR A 126 -3.72 -12.21 -1.58
CA THR A 126 -3.01 -10.94 -1.40
C THR A 126 -2.46 -10.35 -2.69
N VAL A 127 -2.33 -9.03 -2.67
CA VAL A 127 -1.54 -8.26 -3.64
C VAL A 127 -0.54 -7.41 -2.88
N MET A 128 0.74 -7.52 -3.23
CA MET A 128 1.78 -6.59 -2.80
C MET A 128 2.06 -5.60 -3.93
N LEU A 129 2.03 -4.30 -3.64
CA LEU A 129 2.35 -3.24 -4.60
C LEU A 129 3.48 -2.36 -4.05
N ASN A 130 4.54 -2.16 -4.84
CA ASN A 130 5.66 -1.29 -4.48
C ASN A 130 5.80 -0.15 -5.49
N TYR A 131 5.95 1.08 -4.99
CA TYR A 131 6.05 2.26 -5.83
C TYR A 131 6.71 3.45 -5.11
N LYS A 132 6.98 4.51 -5.87
CA LYS A 132 7.38 5.81 -5.35
C LYS A 132 6.29 6.81 -5.65
N ILE A 133 5.80 7.50 -4.63
CA ILE A 133 4.73 8.50 -4.73
C ILE A 133 5.25 9.86 -4.32
N THR A 134 4.92 10.88 -5.10
CA THR A 134 5.17 12.28 -4.76
C THR A 134 3.92 12.86 -4.12
N LEU A 135 4.03 13.29 -2.86
CA LEU A 135 2.92 13.93 -2.18
C LEU A 135 2.60 15.29 -2.80
N PRO A 136 1.33 15.77 -2.71
CA PRO A 136 0.99 17.13 -3.11
C PRO A 136 1.83 18.18 -2.38
N ASP A 137 2.00 19.36 -2.98
CA ASP A 137 2.79 20.47 -2.38
C ASP A 137 2.28 20.89 -1.01
N ALA A 138 0.95 20.89 -0.82
CA ALA A 138 0.32 21.16 0.47
C ALA A 138 0.70 20.16 1.57
N ALA A 139 1.17 18.96 1.19
CA ALA A 139 1.70 17.92 2.06
C ALA A 139 3.25 17.84 2.02
N GLY A 140 3.91 18.85 1.45
CA GLY A 140 5.36 19.03 1.44
C GLY A 140 6.08 18.59 0.17
N GLY A 141 5.39 18.09 -0.86
CA GLY A 141 6.01 17.76 -2.16
C GLY A 141 7.00 16.59 -2.11
N TYR A 142 7.02 15.82 -1.02
CA TYR A 142 8.03 14.79 -0.80
C TYR A 142 7.74 13.53 -1.62
N THR A 143 8.77 13.00 -2.28
CA THR A 143 8.71 11.62 -2.80
C THR A 143 8.98 10.61 -1.69
N LEU A 144 8.04 9.68 -1.49
CA LEU A 144 8.07 8.58 -0.55
C LEU A 144 8.13 7.24 -1.29
N SER A 145 8.73 6.22 -0.68
CA SER A 145 8.60 4.84 -1.11
C SER A 145 7.44 4.20 -0.38
N ALA A 146 6.48 3.66 -1.11
CA ALA A 146 5.29 3.00 -0.58
C ALA A 146 5.37 1.49 -0.82
N THR A 147 4.99 0.73 0.20
CA THR A 147 4.73 -0.70 0.12
C THR A 147 3.31 -0.92 0.61
N ASP A 148 2.48 -1.38 -0.30
CA ASP A 148 1.06 -1.56 -0.12
C ASP A 148 0.74 -3.04 -0.17
N TRP A 149 -0.09 -3.47 0.77
CA TRP A 149 -0.67 -4.80 0.76
C TRP A 149 -2.18 -4.66 0.68
N LEU A 150 -2.76 -5.38 -0.27
CA LEU A 150 -4.19 -5.63 -0.36
C LEU A 150 -4.42 -7.07 0.10
N TYR A 151 -5.37 -7.28 1.00
CA TYR A 151 -5.76 -8.59 1.52
C TYR A 151 -7.25 -8.80 1.24
N LEU A 152 -7.57 -9.77 0.40
CA LEU A 152 -8.93 -10.20 0.16
C LEU A 152 -9.43 -11.03 1.34
N THR A 153 -10.51 -10.58 1.98
CA THR A 153 -11.13 -11.30 3.07
C THR A 153 -12.14 -12.33 2.55
N GLN A 154 -12.59 -13.23 3.43
CA GLN A 154 -13.53 -14.29 3.07
C GLN A 154 -14.86 -13.77 2.52
N ASP A 155 -15.29 -12.58 2.95
CA ASP A 155 -16.54 -11.95 2.52
C ASP A 155 -16.36 -11.04 1.29
N GLY A 156 -15.19 -11.07 0.64
CA GLY A 156 -14.91 -10.30 -0.57
C GLY A 156 -14.52 -8.83 -0.34
N VAL A 157 -14.34 -8.42 0.92
CA VAL A 157 -13.80 -7.09 1.24
C VAL A 157 -12.28 -7.10 1.03
N ILE A 158 -11.74 -6.05 0.43
CA ILE A 158 -10.29 -5.90 0.29
C ILE A 158 -9.80 -4.95 1.39
N MET A 159 -8.96 -5.45 2.28
CA MET A 159 -8.27 -4.64 3.29
C MET A 159 -6.96 -4.13 2.70
N ASN A 160 -6.74 -2.83 2.72
CA ASN A 160 -5.48 -2.22 2.33
C ASN A 160 -4.70 -1.79 3.57
N LYS A 161 -3.42 -2.16 3.63
CA LYS A 161 -2.45 -1.61 4.58
C LYS A 161 -1.21 -1.18 3.83
N SER A 162 -0.77 0.05 4.09
CA SER A 162 0.38 0.64 3.40
C SER A 162 1.35 1.26 4.37
N GLU A 163 2.65 1.09 4.13
CA GLU A 163 3.70 1.84 4.82
C GLU A 163 4.46 2.73 3.83
N MET A 164 4.56 4.02 4.13
CA MET A 164 5.28 4.99 3.32
C MET A 164 6.52 5.48 4.06
N ARG A 165 7.63 5.54 3.32
CA ARG A 165 8.96 5.79 3.88
C ARG A 165 9.73 6.87 3.15
N LYS A 166 10.46 7.67 3.91
CA LYS A 166 11.46 8.61 3.41
C LYS A 166 12.84 8.17 3.92
N PHE A 167 13.78 7.94 3.01
CA PHE A 167 15.14 7.47 3.36
C PHE A 167 15.16 6.25 4.30
N GLY A 168 14.20 5.33 4.14
CA GLY A 168 14.05 4.13 4.97
C GLY A 168 13.29 4.32 6.28
N ILE A 169 13.03 5.55 6.71
CA ILE A 169 12.28 5.87 7.93
C ILE A 169 10.78 5.89 7.60
N LYS A 170 9.95 5.23 8.42
CA LYS A 170 8.49 5.28 8.28
C LYS A 170 7.99 6.67 8.63
N VAL A 171 7.27 7.28 7.70
CA VAL A 171 6.74 8.64 7.86
C VAL A 171 5.22 8.70 7.74
N ALA A 172 4.61 7.72 7.08
CA ALA A 172 3.16 7.57 7.06
C ALA A 172 2.75 6.10 6.98
N GLU A 173 1.54 5.82 7.42
CA GLU A 173 0.88 4.53 7.29
C GLU A 173 -0.58 4.76 6.91
N LEU A 174 -1.14 3.85 6.11
CA LEU A 174 -2.54 3.88 5.71
C LEU A 174 -3.17 2.53 6.02
N ILE A 175 -4.41 2.56 6.51
CA ILE A 175 -5.29 1.39 6.59
C ILE A 175 -6.61 1.78 5.94
N ALA A 176 -7.10 0.97 5.02
CA ALA A 176 -8.37 1.21 4.37
C ALA A 176 -9.11 -0.09 4.08
N THR A 177 -10.42 0.03 3.87
CA THR A 177 -11.27 -1.05 3.36
C THR A 177 -11.75 -0.66 1.98
N MET A 178 -11.83 -1.60 1.04
CA MET A 178 -12.52 -1.44 -0.23
C MET A 178 -13.64 -2.48 -0.30
N ARG A 179 -14.88 -2.02 -0.40
CA ARG A 179 -16.08 -2.85 -0.49
C ARG A 179 -16.73 -2.61 -1.83
N ARG A 180 -17.07 -3.67 -2.56
CA ARG A 180 -17.79 -3.56 -3.82
C ARG A 180 -19.21 -3.03 -3.55
N GLU A 181 -19.70 -2.17 -4.43
CA GLU A 181 -21.11 -1.73 -4.46
C GLU A 181 -22.01 -2.75 -5.17
#